data_AF-A0A8E6B7S7-F1
#
_entry.id   AF-A0A8E6B7S7-F1
#
_cell.length_a   1.000
_cell.length_b   1.000
_cell.length_c   1.000
_cell.angle_alpha   90.00
_cell.angle_beta   90.00
_cell.angle_gamma   90.00
#
_symmetry.space_group_name_H-M   'P 1'
#
loop_
_entity.id
_entity.type
_entity.pdbx_description
1 polymer ?
#
loop_
_entity_poly.entity_id
_entity_poly.type
_entity_poly.pdbx_seq_one_letter_code
_entity_poly.pdbx_strand_id
1 'polypeptide(L)'
;MILKPDEKDNGKKNFYAVSQGINASLTEELAKQNLKPSMQPMEKFDEAELNRRGFLKTTLAAGAVLPVSAAVYFGYGAMEGKPVKAALIGAGDEGGVLLGEHNPAYIEFIACCDIRPSNKKRIIEGDPKVPLRKGFVLKYGREQADKIASSHMYDDYKEMLDKEKEIEAVVIALPLHLHAPVAIECMKRGKHVLCEKLMARTITACKDMIKTARETGKILSIGHQRHYSMLYAHALDIIKSGTLGDVKHIRALWHRNFTWDADVPKDPPPGITLPKFRDGWFPPPTKDDYEALKDSFSKYDYKSFEELIRWRLYNRTGGGLMAELGSHQLDACSIFLGKVKPLAVTGVGTHSFFGILGKNQNRNDRSIDDHVFTMFEFPGKNHPKGANKGTDEHDVVVVTYSSISTNGLEPYGETVMGSRGTMLVEGEKDVYVYKEPQPGGGAGGKGTAVSIAKAGDGKPVMAAASTWGGPAAAAVSSSVSGSDGPPVSRGYKEEMEDFAVCIRKWDGKIGYNQKDGKFEQRLPRCHGEVAMADAILALTANLSMGKRQRIEFDPAWFDYTKSDVPDKDVNLEG
;
A
#
# COMPACT_ATOMS: atom_id res chain seq x y z
N MET A 1 -25.48 16.10 55.62
CA MET A 1 -24.68 15.81 56.82
C MET A 1 -23.52 14.91 56.38
N ILE A 2 -22.32 15.21 56.87
CA ILE A 2 -21.02 14.75 56.37
C ILE A 2 -20.77 13.26 56.69
N LEU A 3 -19.87 12.64 55.90
CA LEU A 3 -18.96 11.49 56.15
C LEU A 3 -19.21 10.33 55.17
N LYS A 4 -18.39 10.12 54.13
CA LYS A 4 -17.00 9.60 54.01
C LYS A 4 -16.84 8.08 54.29
N PRO A 5 -15.89 7.42 53.61
CA PRO A 5 -16.05 6.11 52.94
C PRO A 5 -15.29 4.98 53.66
N ASP A 6 -15.44 3.74 53.18
CA ASP A 6 -14.32 2.81 53.08
C ASP A 6 -14.55 1.71 52.03
N GLU A 7 -13.42 1.30 51.45
CA GLU A 7 -13.23 0.40 50.31
C GLU A 7 -13.46 -1.08 50.67
N LYS A 8 -14.00 -1.87 49.72
CA LYS A 8 -13.28 -2.94 48.99
C LYS A 8 -14.22 -3.85 48.19
N ASP A 9 -13.93 -3.84 46.89
CA ASP A 9 -13.71 -5.01 46.03
C ASP A 9 -14.89 -5.73 45.33
N ASN A 10 -14.61 -5.97 44.04
CA ASN A 10 -15.05 -7.02 43.14
C ASN A 10 -16.52 -7.20 42.73
N GLY A 11 -16.78 -6.92 41.44
CA GLY A 11 -17.94 -7.45 40.74
C GLY A 11 -18.06 -7.01 39.29
N LYS A 12 -17.60 -7.85 38.35
CA LYS A 12 -17.98 -7.79 36.93
C LYS A 12 -19.51 -7.70 36.79
N LYS A 13 -20.02 -6.72 36.02
CA LYS A 13 -21.15 -6.87 35.07
C LYS A 13 -21.44 -5.57 34.29
N ASN A 14 -21.58 -5.75 32.97
CA ASN A 14 -22.44 -5.03 32.03
C ASN A 14 -22.14 -3.55 31.71
N PHE A 15 -21.43 -3.32 30.61
CA PHE A 15 -21.63 -2.13 29.77
C PHE A 15 -22.12 -2.56 28.38
N TYR A 16 -23.42 -2.89 28.30
CA TYR A 16 -24.23 -2.65 27.11
C TYR A 16 -25.11 -1.43 27.44
N ALA A 17 -25.31 -0.57 26.45
CA ALA A 17 -26.14 0.65 26.46
C ALA A 17 -25.49 1.95 26.93
N VAL A 18 -24.63 2.56 26.08
CA VAL A 18 -24.68 4.01 25.79
C VAL A 18 -24.18 4.24 24.35
N SER A 19 -25.00 3.96 23.33
CA SER A 19 -24.66 4.32 21.93
C SER A 19 -25.77 5.02 21.14
N GLN A 20 -26.86 5.46 21.79
CA GLN A 20 -27.98 6.09 21.07
C GLN A 20 -28.26 7.56 21.42
N GLY A 21 -27.47 8.20 22.30
CA GLY A 21 -27.75 9.58 22.74
C GLY A 21 -26.91 10.69 22.11
N ILE A 22 -25.75 10.40 21.51
CA ILE A 22 -24.77 11.44 21.11
C ILE A 22 -24.84 11.76 19.60
N ASN A 23 -25.49 10.90 18.80
CA ASN A 23 -25.45 11.00 17.34
C ASN A 23 -26.56 11.86 16.71
N ALA A 24 -27.48 12.41 17.51
CA ALA A 24 -28.61 13.22 17.00
C ALA A 24 -28.41 14.73 17.17
N SER A 25 -27.69 15.20 18.20
CA SER A 25 -27.50 16.64 18.42
C SER A 25 -26.39 17.25 17.55
N LEU A 26 -25.35 16.47 17.20
CA LEU A 26 -24.26 16.92 16.31
C LEU A 26 -24.69 17.00 14.83
N THR A 27 -25.64 16.17 14.42
CA THR A 27 -26.17 16.13 13.04
C THR A 27 -27.09 17.31 12.74
N GLU A 28 -27.91 17.76 13.69
CA GLU A 28 -28.73 18.96 13.51
C GLU A 28 -27.92 20.26 13.52
N GLU A 29 -26.81 20.31 14.27
CA GLU A 29 -25.95 21.50 14.33
C GLU A 29 -25.07 21.63 13.08
N LEU A 30 -24.61 20.51 12.52
CA LEU A 30 -23.87 20.47 11.25
C LEU A 30 -24.77 20.72 10.03
N ALA A 31 -26.04 20.30 10.06
CA ALA A 31 -27.01 20.56 9.00
C ALA A 31 -27.41 22.05 8.90
N LYS A 32 -27.39 22.79 10.02
CA LYS A 32 -27.69 24.23 10.05
C LYS A 32 -26.57 25.11 9.49
N GLN A 33 -25.34 24.60 9.36
CA GLN A 33 -24.20 25.42 8.93
C GLN A 33 -24.02 25.55 7.42
N ASN A 34 -24.79 24.83 6.59
CA ASN A 34 -24.75 24.94 5.12
C ASN A 34 -23.32 24.96 4.54
N LEU A 35 -22.37 24.29 5.21
CA LEU A 35 -20.96 24.24 4.84
C LEU A 35 -20.82 23.26 3.68
N LYS A 36 -20.96 23.79 2.46
CA LYS A 36 -20.31 23.16 1.32
C LYS A 36 -18.81 23.10 1.63
N PRO A 37 -18.08 22.01 1.32
CA PRO A 37 -16.62 22.02 1.35
C PRO A 37 -16.15 22.95 0.23
N SER A 38 -16.15 24.26 0.48
CA SER A 38 -15.51 25.23 -0.39
C SER A 38 -14.03 25.18 -0.09
N MET A 39 -13.28 24.42 -0.90
CA MET A 39 -11.91 24.83 -1.22
C MET A 39 -12.02 26.19 -1.91
N GLN A 40 -12.01 27.27 -1.14
CA GLN A 40 -11.70 28.56 -1.71
C GLN A 40 -10.21 28.52 -2.10
N PRO A 41 -9.85 28.90 -3.35
CA PRO A 41 -8.45 29.12 -3.66
C PRO A 41 -7.95 30.19 -2.70
N MET A 42 -6.90 29.89 -1.92
CA MET A 42 -6.21 30.91 -1.14
C MET A 42 -5.88 32.07 -2.09
N GLU A 43 -6.31 33.27 -1.72
CA GLU A 43 -5.99 34.50 -2.45
C GLU A 43 -4.48 34.61 -2.66
N LYS A 44 -4.10 35.29 -3.76
CA LYS A 44 -2.73 35.44 -4.25
C LYS A 44 -1.71 35.50 -3.11
N PHE A 45 -0.84 34.49 -3.09
CA PHE A 45 0.33 34.43 -2.20
C PHE A 45 1.20 35.67 -2.38
N ASP A 46 1.42 36.42 -1.30
CA ASP A 46 2.37 37.53 -1.28
C ASP A 46 3.79 36.97 -1.11
N GLU A 47 4.64 37.17 -2.11
CA GLU A 47 6.00 36.60 -2.20
C GLU A 47 6.94 37.13 -1.10
N ALA A 48 6.59 38.25 -0.46
CA ALA A 48 7.45 38.99 0.47
C ALA A 48 7.48 38.49 1.93
N GLU A 49 6.53 37.64 2.38
CA GLU A 49 6.37 37.32 3.82
C GLU A 49 7.04 36.02 4.32
N LEU A 50 7.80 35.29 3.50
CA LEU A 50 8.39 33.99 3.87
C LEU A 50 9.72 34.08 4.67
N ASN A 51 9.73 34.89 5.72
CA ASN A 51 10.79 34.88 6.74
C ASN A 51 10.72 33.60 7.61
N ARG A 52 11.66 33.37 8.56
CA ARG A 52 11.67 32.17 9.44
C ARG A 52 10.34 31.96 10.19
N ARG A 53 9.66 33.04 10.62
CA ARG A 53 8.35 32.96 11.27
C ARG A 53 7.23 32.69 10.25
N GLY A 54 7.32 33.26 9.05
CA GLY A 54 6.41 32.97 7.93
C GLY A 54 6.44 31.51 7.53
N PHE A 55 7.63 30.93 7.31
CA PHE A 55 7.77 29.50 6.99
C PHE A 55 7.27 28.61 8.13
N LEU A 56 7.61 28.91 9.40
CA LEU A 56 7.07 28.16 10.53
C LEU A 56 5.54 28.29 10.62
N LYS A 57 4.97 29.48 10.41
CA LYS A 57 3.52 29.69 10.38
C LYS A 57 2.85 28.96 9.21
N THR A 58 3.44 28.98 8.01
CA THR A 58 2.91 28.27 6.83
C THR A 58 3.02 26.76 7.00
N THR A 59 4.14 26.23 7.48
CA THR A 59 4.31 24.81 7.78
C THR A 59 3.44 24.36 8.95
N LEU A 60 3.26 25.20 9.98
CA LEU A 60 2.29 24.95 11.07
C LEU A 60 0.85 25.06 10.59
N ALA A 61 0.51 25.97 9.68
CA ALA A 61 -0.83 26.10 9.12
C ALA A 61 -1.16 24.95 8.15
N ALA A 62 -0.19 24.52 7.33
CA ALA A 62 -0.29 23.33 6.49
C ALA A 62 -0.28 22.03 7.32
N GLY A 63 0.38 22.03 8.49
CA GLY A 63 0.41 20.91 9.43
C GLY A 63 -0.74 20.89 10.45
N ALA A 64 -1.46 22.00 10.66
CA ALA A 64 -2.61 22.08 11.57
C ALA A 64 -3.87 21.55 10.88
N VAL A 65 -3.88 20.25 10.59
CA VAL A 65 -5.07 19.58 10.09
C VAL A 65 -6.00 19.31 11.26
N LEU A 66 -7.27 19.70 11.14
CA LEU A 66 -8.30 19.38 12.13
C LEU A 66 -8.34 17.87 12.36
N PRO A 67 -8.60 17.39 13.59
CA PRO A 67 -8.73 15.96 13.87
C PRO A 67 -9.97 15.42 13.14
N VAL A 68 -9.75 14.88 11.95
CA VAL A 68 -10.75 14.29 11.08
C VAL A 68 -10.47 12.80 10.98
N SER A 69 -11.50 11.96 11.10
CA SER A 69 -11.31 10.51 10.94
C SER A 69 -10.93 10.18 9.50
N ALA A 70 -10.17 9.11 9.28
CA ALA A 70 -9.81 8.66 7.94
C ALA A 70 -11.05 8.44 7.04
N ALA A 71 -12.15 7.94 7.61
CA ALA A 71 -13.43 7.78 6.93
C ALA A 71 -14.02 9.08 6.36
N VAL A 72 -13.90 10.18 7.10
CA VAL A 72 -14.35 11.49 6.64
C VAL A 72 -13.35 12.07 5.64
N TYR A 73 -12.05 11.96 5.91
CA TYR A 73 -11.01 12.48 5.01
C TYR A 73 -11.06 11.82 3.63
N PHE A 74 -11.15 10.49 3.58
CA PHE A 74 -11.22 9.72 2.33
C PHE A 74 -12.64 9.63 1.75
N GLY A 75 -13.64 10.16 2.46
CA GLY A 75 -15.01 10.30 1.96
C GLY A 75 -15.74 8.98 1.72
N TYR A 76 -15.42 7.93 2.48
CA TYR A 76 -16.19 6.68 2.46
C TYR A 76 -17.30 6.66 3.52
N GLY A 77 -17.14 7.40 4.62
CA GLY A 77 -18.15 7.51 5.67
C GLY A 77 -18.36 6.23 6.47
N ALA A 78 -19.46 6.15 7.22
CA ALA A 78 -19.79 4.95 8.00
C ALA A 78 -20.42 3.86 7.11
N MET A 79 -20.19 2.59 7.46
CA MET A 79 -20.87 1.47 6.82
C MET A 79 -22.38 1.54 7.02
N GLU A 80 -23.13 1.39 5.93
CA GLU A 80 -24.58 1.21 5.94
C GLU A 80 -24.91 -0.24 5.59
N GLY A 81 -25.81 -0.86 6.36
CA GLY A 81 -26.20 -2.26 6.18
C GLY A 81 -25.27 -3.26 6.89
N LYS A 82 -25.28 -4.52 6.43
CA LYS A 82 -24.48 -5.62 7.01
C LYS A 82 -23.04 -5.60 6.47
N PRO A 83 -22.05 -6.12 7.21
CA PRO A 83 -20.71 -6.33 6.67
C PRO A 83 -20.73 -7.12 5.35
N VAL A 84 -19.80 -6.84 4.44
CA VAL A 84 -19.60 -7.62 3.21
C VAL A 84 -19.05 -8.98 3.57
N LYS A 85 -19.78 -10.05 3.22
CA LYS A 85 -19.29 -11.41 3.39
C LYS A 85 -18.22 -11.69 2.34
N ALA A 86 -17.00 -11.91 2.78
CA ALA A 86 -15.84 -12.10 1.92
C ALA A 86 -15.12 -13.42 2.18
N ALA A 87 -14.33 -13.85 1.19
CA ALA A 87 -13.34 -14.91 1.38
C ALA A 87 -11.92 -14.40 1.14
N LEU A 88 -10.97 -14.95 1.89
CA LEU A 88 -9.54 -14.70 1.70
C LEU A 88 -8.94 -15.79 0.80
N ILE A 89 -8.32 -15.41 -0.32
CA ILE A 89 -7.61 -16.32 -1.22
C ILE A 89 -6.12 -15.98 -1.15
N GLY A 90 -5.33 -16.85 -0.53
CA GLY A 90 -3.93 -16.61 -0.17
C GLY A 90 -3.80 -16.21 1.29
N ALA A 91 -3.41 -17.18 2.13
CA ALA A 91 -3.22 -17.06 3.58
C ALA A 91 -1.73 -16.92 3.96
N GLY A 92 -0.95 -16.36 3.04
CA GLY A 92 0.45 -16.04 3.23
C GLY A 92 0.68 -14.87 4.18
N ASP A 93 1.87 -14.29 4.07
CA ASP A 93 2.33 -13.17 4.89
C ASP A 93 1.43 -11.93 4.78
N GLU A 94 0.99 -11.59 3.57
CA GLU A 94 0.11 -10.44 3.31
C GLU A 94 -1.36 -10.75 3.64
N GLY A 95 -1.85 -11.95 3.29
CA GLY A 95 -3.20 -12.38 3.67
C GLY A 95 -3.42 -12.36 5.18
N GLY A 96 -2.39 -12.70 5.97
CA GLY A 96 -2.40 -12.55 7.42
C GLY A 96 -2.53 -11.09 7.89
N VAL A 97 -1.90 -10.13 7.20
CA VAL A 97 -2.01 -8.69 7.51
C VAL A 97 -3.41 -8.19 7.17
N LEU A 98 -3.94 -8.54 6.00
CA LEU A 98 -5.30 -8.17 5.57
C LEU A 98 -6.35 -8.72 6.56
N LEU A 99 -6.23 -9.99 6.97
CA LEU A 99 -7.08 -10.55 8.01
C LEU A 99 -6.88 -9.84 9.37
N GLY A 100 -5.66 -9.47 9.75
CA GLY A 100 -5.44 -8.81 11.04
C GLY A 100 -5.97 -7.37 11.11
N GLU A 101 -5.88 -6.64 10.00
CA GLU A 101 -6.15 -5.20 9.94
C GLU A 101 -7.56 -4.83 9.45
N HIS A 102 -8.28 -5.73 8.76
CA HIS A 102 -9.65 -5.42 8.31
C HIS A 102 -10.59 -5.06 9.47
N ASN A 103 -11.68 -4.36 9.19
CA ASN A 103 -12.72 -4.10 10.17
C ASN A 103 -13.89 -5.10 10.01
N PRO A 104 -14.18 -5.99 10.99
CA PRO A 104 -15.28 -6.94 10.92
C PRO A 104 -16.67 -6.30 10.73
N ALA A 105 -16.81 -5.01 11.09
CA ALA A 105 -18.05 -4.26 10.86
C ALA A 105 -18.27 -3.88 9.38
N TYR A 106 -17.24 -4.00 8.53
CA TYR A 106 -17.27 -3.65 7.10
C TYR A 106 -17.08 -4.89 6.23
N ILE A 107 -16.13 -5.76 6.58
CA ILE A 107 -15.85 -7.01 5.88
C ILE A 107 -15.84 -8.15 6.89
N GLU A 108 -16.64 -9.18 6.65
CA GLU A 108 -16.65 -10.42 7.42
C GLU A 108 -16.02 -11.54 6.57
N PHE A 109 -14.87 -12.07 6.99
CA PHE A 109 -14.25 -13.22 6.34
C PHE A 109 -14.93 -14.52 6.79
N ILE A 110 -15.67 -15.16 5.88
CA ILE A 110 -16.45 -16.38 6.14
C ILE A 110 -15.78 -17.64 5.61
N ALA A 111 -14.75 -17.52 4.77
CA ALA A 111 -13.99 -18.64 4.23
C ALA A 111 -12.55 -18.23 3.89
N CYS A 112 -11.65 -19.20 3.84
CA CYS A 112 -10.24 -19.00 3.50
C CYS A 112 -9.74 -20.11 2.57
N CYS A 113 -8.87 -19.76 1.62
CA CYS A 113 -8.26 -20.68 0.67
C CYS A 113 -6.74 -20.47 0.62
N ASP A 114 -5.97 -21.54 0.82
CA ASP A 114 -4.53 -21.58 0.61
C ASP A 114 -4.10 -23.03 0.37
N ILE A 115 -3.04 -23.29 -0.39
CA ILE A 115 -2.58 -24.65 -0.68
C ILE A 115 -1.55 -25.16 0.35
N ARG A 116 -1.00 -24.27 1.17
CA ARG A 116 0.10 -24.58 2.10
C ARG A 116 -0.44 -24.86 3.50
N PRO A 117 -0.24 -26.08 4.05
CA PRO A 117 -0.65 -26.41 5.42
C PRO A 117 -0.11 -25.42 6.46
N SER A 118 1.12 -24.95 6.31
CA SER A 118 1.72 -23.98 7.25
C SER A 118 0.98 -22.63 7.24
N ASN A 119 0.55 -22.15 6.07
CA ASN A 119 -0.24 -20.93 5.94
C ASN A 119 -1.63 -21.11 6.56
N LYS A 120 -2.31 -22.23 6.26
CA LYS A 120 -3.62 -22.56 6.85
C LYS A 120 -3.59 -22.59 8.37
N LYS A 121 -2.54 -23.16 8.96
CA LYS A 121 -2.39 -23.17 10.43
C LYS A 121 -2.16 -21.77 10.98
N ARG A 122 -1.25 -21.02 10.36
CA ARG A 122 -0.88 -19.66 10.81
C ARG A 122 -2.01 -18.66 10.68
N ILE A 123 -2.83 -18.74 9.63
CA ILE A 123 -3.95 -17.80 9.44
C ILE A 123 -5.05 -18.01 10.50
N ILE A 124 -5.18 -19.21 11.06
CA ILE A 124 -6.08 -19.49 12.17
C ILE A 124 -5.53 -18.89 13.48
N GLU A 125 -4.30 -19.27 13.87
CA GLU A 125 -3.73 -18.90 15.18
C GLU A 125 -3.15 -17.48 15.24
N GLY A 126 -2.71 -16.94 14.10
CA GLY A 126 -1.91 -15.72 14.02
C GLY A 126 -0.40 -16.00 14.02
N ASP A 127 0.38 -14.96 13.73
CA ASP A 127 1.84 -14.98 13.79
C ASP A 127 2.32 -14.18 15.01
N PRO A 128 2.83 -14.84 16.06
CA PRO A 128 3.26 -14.15 17.28
C PRO A 128 4.47 -13.23 17.05
N LYS A 129 5.20 -13.39 15.93
CA LYS A 129 6.36 -12.55 15.59
C LYS A 129 5.96 -11.27 14.88
N VAL A 130 4.75 -11.19 14.34
CA VAL A 130 4.27 -10.07 13.52
C VAL A 130 2.90 -9.63 14.03
N PRO A 131 2.83 -8.58 14.88
CA PRO A 131 1.58 -8.15 15.52
C PRO A 131 0.41 -7.83 14.57
N LEU A 132 0.72 -7.48 13.31
CA LEU A 132 -0.29 -7.23 12.28
C LEU A 132 -0.99 -8.50 11.80
N ARG A 133 -0.40 -9.68 11.95
CA ARG A 133 -0.95 -10.97 11.50
C ARG A 133 -1.68 -11.67 12.64
N LYS A 134 -2.82 -11.11 13.03
CA LYS A 134 -3.55 -11.51 14.25
C LYS A 134 -4.19 -12.90 14.16
N GLY A 135 -4.51 -13.37 12.94
CA GLY A 135 -5.21 -14.63 12.73
C GLY A 135 -6.69 -14.60 13.12
N PHE A 136 -7.44 -15.65 12.75
CA PHE A 136 -8.87 -15.75 13.04
C PHE A 136 -9.18 -15.79 14.53
N VAL A 137 -8.34 -16.45 15.35
CA VAL A 137 -8.58 -16.59 16.80
C VAL A 137 -8.66 -15.23 17.49
N LEU A 138 -7.69 -14.34 17.24
CA LEU A 138 -7.69 -13.01 17.85
C LEU A 138 -8.75 -12.08 17.22
N LYS A 139 -9.11 -12.32 15.96
CA LYS A 139 -9.98 -11.41 15.20
C LYS A 139 -11.47 -11.69 15.35
N TYR A 140 -11.83 -12.97 15.43
CA TYR A 140 -13.21 -13.45 15.46
C TYR A 140 -13.53 -14.32 16.69
N GLY A 141 -12.51 -14.69 17.48
CA GLY A 141 -12.66 -15.62 18.60
C GLY A 141 -12.43 -17.08 18.20
N ARG A 142 -12.10 -17.91 19.19
CA ARG A 142 -11.74 -19.33 19.02
C ARG A 142 -12.84 -20.13 18.32
N GLU A 143 -14.10 -19.98 18.74
CA GLU A 143 -15.23 -20.73 18.18
C GLU A 143 -15.38 -20.52 16.65
N GLN A 144 -15.39 -19.27 16.20
CA GLN A 144 -15.46 -18.96 14.78
C GLN A 144 -14.20 -19.42 14.04
N ALA A 145 -13.02 -19.27 14.64
CA ALA A 145 -11.76 -19.74 14.06
C ALA A 145 -11.76 -21.27 13.84
N ASP A 146 -12.26 -22.04 14.81
CA ASP A 146 -12.36 -23.50 14.72
C ASP A 146 -13.40 -23.93 13.66
N LYS A 147 -14.50 -23.17 13.52
CA LYS A 147 -15.46 -23.37 12.43
C LYS A 147 -14.84 -23.13 11.06
N ILE A 148 -14.06 -22.05 10.91
CA ILE A 148 -13.33 -21.77 9.66
C ILE A 148 -12.34 -22.90 9.37
N ALA A 149 -11.53 -23.30 10.36
CA ALA A 149 -10.51 -24.33 10.22
C ALA A 149 -11.09 -25.71 9.83
N SER A 150 -12.25 -26.07 10.38
CA SER A 150 -12.86 -27.40 10.17
C SER A 150 -13.72 -27.52 8.92
N SER A 151 -14.38 -26.44 8.49
CA SER A 151 -15.43 -26.52 7.46
C SER A 151 -15.33 -25.49 6.34
N HIS A 152 -14.58 -24.39 6.53
CA HIS A 152 -14.51 -23.28 5.56
C HIS A 152 -13.06 -22.92 5.17
N MET A 153 -12.16 -23.91 5.25
CA MET A 153 -10.76 -23.81 4.83
C MET A 153 -10.54 -24.72 3.61
N TYR A 154 -10.10 -24.13 2.50
CA TYR A 154 -10.03 -24.80 1.20
C TYR A 154 -8.62 -24.83 0.61
N ASP A 155 -8.34 -25.81 -0.25
CA ASP A 155 -7.16 -25.85 -1.13
C ASP A 155 -7.43 -25.30 -2.53
N ASP A 156 -8.70 -25.29 -2.96
CA ASP A 156 -9.13 -24.80 -4.26
C ASP A 156 -10.20 -23.70 -4.09
N TYR A 157 -9.91 -22.51 -4.61
CA TYR A 157 -10.82 -21.38 -4.52
C TYR A 157 -12.09 -21.59 -5.36
N LYS A 158 -12.04 -22.41 -6.42
CA LYS A 158 -13.23 -22.71 -7.24
C LYS A 158 -14.21 -23.54 -6.44
N GLU A 159 -13.71 -24.57 -5.75
CA GLU A 159 -14.51 -25.38 -4.83
C GLU A 159 -15.11 -24.53 -3.70
N MET A 160 -14.31 -23.64 -3.12
CA MET A 160 -14.78 -22.67 -2.11
C MET A 160 -15.94 -21.84 -2.66
N LEU A 161 -15.79 -21.22 -3.83
CA LEU A 161 -16.85 -20.41 -4.45
C LEU A 161 -18.09 -21.24 -4.84
N ASP A 162 -17.92 -22.52 -5.14
CA ASP A 162 -19.01 -23.44 -5.42
C ASP A 162 -19.78 -23.85 -4.17
N LYS A 163 -19.14 -23.96 -3.01
CA LYS A 163 -19.80 -24.31 -1.74
C LYS A 163 -20.34 -23.09 -0.99
N GLU A 164 -19.57 -22.02 -0.94
CA GLU A 164 -19.84 -20.82 -0.13
C GLU A 164 -20.68 -19.79 -0.90
N LYS A 165 -21.98 -20.06 -1.00
CA LYS A 165 -22.91 -19.23 -1.78
C LYS A 165 -23.11 -17.83 -1.21
N GLU A 166 -22.80 -17.62 0.06
CA GLU A 166 -22.94 -16.33 0.73
C GLU A 166 -21.78 -15.36 0.46
N ILE A 167 -20.71 -15.79 -0.21
CA ILE A 167 -19.58 -14.90 -0.56
C ILE A 167 -20.05 -13.83 -1.55
N GLU A 168 -19.89 -12.57 -1.18
CA GLU A 168 -20.16 -11.40 -2.02
C GLU A 168 -18.88 -10.89 -2.69
N ALA A 169 -17.75 -10.97 -1.98
CA ALA A 169 -16.45 -10.46 -2.42
C ALA A 169 -15.30 -11.42 -2.10
N VAL A 170 -14.18 -11.28 -2.80
CA VAL A 170 -12.93 -11.98 -2.48
C VAL A 170 -11.81 -10.97 -2.27
N VAL A 171 -10.93 -11.30 -1.32
CA VAL A 171 -9.66 -10.61 -1.09
C VAL A 171 -8.54 -11.56 -1.52
N ILE A 172 -7.77 -11.18 -2.53
CA ILE A 172 -6.74 -12.01 -3.18
C ILE A 172 -5.36 -11.53 -2.74
N ALA A 173 -4.60 -12.38 -2.05
CA ALA A 173 -3.23 -12.16 -1.60
C ALA A 173 -2.33 -13.32 -2.05
N LEU A 174 -2.39 -13.63 -3.34
CA LEU A 174 -1.67 -14.72 -3.99
C LEU A 174 -0.30 -14.25 -4.52
N PRO A 175 0.53 -15.16 -5.03
CA PRO A 175 1.65 -14.83 -5.89
C PRO A 175 1.24 -14.02 -7.14
N LEU A 176 2.08 -13.10 -7.59
CA LEU A 176 1.74 -12.09 -8.61
C LEU A 176 1.20 -12.68 -9.93
N HIS A 177 1.78 -13.78 -10.41
CA HIS A 177 1.32 -14.45 -11.64
C HIS A 177 -0.11 -15.02 -11.55
N LEU A 178 -0.63 -15.23 -10.33
CA LEU A 178 -1.99 -15.73 -10.12
C LEU A 178 -3.03 -14.62 -9.94
N HIS A 179 -2.62 -13.36 -9.76
CA HIS A 179 -3.54 -12.25 -9.52
C HIS A 179 -4.62 -12.13 -10.60
N ALA A 180 -4.20 -11.90 -11.85
CA ALA A 180 -5.12 -11.73 -12.97
C ALA A 180 -6.03 -12.94 -13.24
N PRO A 181 -5.53 -14.18 -13.42
CA PRO A 181 -6.40 -15.31 -13.73
C PRO A 181 -7.41 -15.59 -12.62
N VAL A 182 -7.03 -15.47 -11.35
CA VAL A 182 -7.95 -15.71 -10.22
C VAL A 182 -8.96 -14.57 -10.07
N ALA A 183 -8.53 -13.31 -10.19
CA ALA A 183 -9.42 -12.16 -10.12
C ALA A 183 -10.49 -12.18 -11.24
N ILE A 184 -10.07 -12.48 -12.48
CA ILE A 184 -10.97 -12.59 -13.64
C ILE A 184 -12.00 -13.68 -13.42
N GLU A 185 -11.59 -14.87 -12.96
CA GLU A 185 -12.50 -15.98 -12.66
C GLU A 185 -13.50 -15.61 -11.55
N CYS A 186 -13.04 -14.96 -10.48
CA CYS A 186 -13.90 -14.53 -9.38
C CYS A 186 -14.96 -13.51 -9.84
N MET A 187 -14.58 -12.53 -10.66
CA MET A 187 -15.52 -11.56 -11.23
C MET A 187 -16.53 -12.22 -12.18
N LYS A 188 -16.09 -13.16 -13.03
CA LYS A 188 -16.99 -13.95 -13.89
C LYS A 188 -17.98 -14.79 -13.09
N ARG A 189 -17.60 -15.22 -11.88
CA ARG A 189 -18.49 -15.87 -10.90
C ARG A 189 -19.32 -14.88 -10.07
N GLY A 190 -19.35 -13.60 -10.47
CA GLY A 190 -20.19 -12.57 -9.89
C GLY A 190 -19.68 -12.01 -8.56
N LYS A 191 -18.39 -12.17 -8.23
CA LYS A 191 -17.80 -11.69 -6.98
C LYS A 191 -17.09 -10.35 -7.18
N HIS A 192 -17.21 -9.46 -6.19
CA HIS A 192 -16.36 -8.26 -6.13
C HIS A 192 -14.94 -8.66 -5.75
N VAL A 193 -13.93 -7.94 -6.23
CA VAL A 193 -12.53 -8.31 -6.03
C VAL A 193 -11.72 -7.15 -5.44
N LEU A 194 -11.05 -7.43 -4.32
CA LEU A 194 -9.88 -6.69 -3.88
C LEU A 194 -8.66 -7.60 -4.09
N CYS A 195 -7.72 -7.20 -4.93
CA CYS A 195 -6.52 -7.98 -5.23
C CYS A 195 -5.28 -7.22 -4.79
N GLU A 196 -4.35 -7.87 -4.10
CA GLU A 196 -3.09 -7.25 -3.70
C GLU A 196 -2.28 -6.73 -4.90
N LYS A 197 -1.38 -5.79 -4.62
CA LYS A 197 -0.45 -5.26 -5.63
C LYS A 197 0.70 -6.25 -5.87
N LEU A 198 1.39 -6.19 -7.01
CA LEU A 198 1.04 -5.43 -8.22
C LEU A 198 -0.21 -6.02 -8.90
N MET A 199 -0.95 -5.21 -9.64
CA MET A 199 -2.21 -5.63 -10.27
C MET A 199 -2.10 -6.94 -11.08
N ALA A 200 -1.11 -7.05 -11.95
CA ALA A 200 -0.81 -8.27 -12.71
C ALA A 200 0.66 -8.29 -13.19
N ARG A 201 1.07 -9.41 -13.80
CA ARG A 201 2.41 -9.58 -14.38
C ARG A 201 2.63 -8.88 -15.73
N THR A 202 1.56 -8.62 -16.46
CA THR A 202 1.60 -7.98 -17.78
C THR A 202 0.58 -6.88 -17.86
N ILE A 203 0.84 -5.90 -18.73
CA ILE A 203 -0.08 -4.79 -18.92
C ILE A 203 -1.34 -5.29 -19.63
N THR A 204 -1.21 -6.25 -20.55
CA THR A 204 -2.34 -6.96 -21.15
C THR A 204 -3.26 -7.57 -20.09
N ALA A 205 -2.70 -8.29 -19.11
CA ALA A 205 -3.50 -8.89 -18.04
C ALA A 205 -4.17 -7.83 -17.14
N CYS A 206 -3.51 -6.69 -16.89
CA CYS A 206 -4.14 -5.56 -16.19
C CYS A 206 -5.37 -5.05 -16.97
N LYS A 207 -5.23 -4.87 -18.29
CA LYS A 207 -6.33 -4.46 -19.17
C LYS A 207 -7.47 -5.48 -19.16
N ASP A 208 -7.17 -6.77 -19.17
CA ASP A 208 -8.17 -7.84 -19.15
C ASP A 208 -8.93 -7.91 -17.83
N MET A 209 -8.27 -7.64 -16.70
CA MET A 209 -8.94 -7.48 -15.40
C MET A 209 -9.91 -6.29 -15.43
N ILE A 210 -9.52 -5.14 -15.97
CA ILE A 210 -10.40 -3.96 -16.08
C ILE A 210 -11.60 -4.28 -16.98
N LYS A 211 -11.37 -4.85 -18.17
CA LYS A 211 -12.44 -5.24 -19.10
C LYS A 211 -13.44 -6.18 -18.43
N THR A 212 -12.94 -7.22 -17.75
CA THR A 212 -13.79 -8.16 -17.01
C THR A 212 -14.62 -7.47 -15.94
N ALA A 213 -14.04 -6.53 -15.18
CA ALA A 213 -14.75 -5.74 -14.18
C ALA A 213 -15.91 -4.94 -14.80
N ARG A 214 -15.69 -4.34 -15.98
CA ARG A 214 -16.74 -3.63 -16.73
C ARG A 214 -17.82 -4.54 -17.27
N GLU A 215 -17.44 -5.65 -17.91
CA GLU A 215 -18.35 -6.62 -18.51
C GLU A 215 -19.26 -7.28 -17.48
N THR A 216 -18.71 -7.62 -16.32
CA THR A 216 -19.44 -8.26 -15.21
C THR A 216 -20.13 -7.27 -14.27
N GLY A 217 -19.84 -5.98 -14.42
CA GLY A 217 -20.27 -4.92 -13.51
C GLY A 217 -19.67 -5.02 -12.11
N LYS A 218 -18.61 -5.83 -11.89
CA LYS A 218 -18.04 -6.09 -10.56
C LYS A 218 -16.93 -5.12 -10.20
N ILE A 219 -16.98 -4.61 -8.97
CA ILE A 219 -15.95 -3.72 -8.43
C ILE A 219 -14.62 -4.46 -8.35
N LEU A 220 -13.59 -3.85 -8.93
CA LEU A 220 -12.20 -4.25 -8.86
C LEU A 220 -11.39 -3.16 -8.13
N SER A 221 -10.79 -3.55 -7.01
CA SER A 221 -9.84 -2.74 -6.24
C SER A 221 -8.49 -3.43 -6.21
N ILE A 222 -7.40 -2.66 -6.23
CA ILE A 222 -6.05 -3.17 -6.05
C ILE A 222 -5.45 -2.66 -4.73
N GLY A 223 -4.74 -3.53 -4.00
CA GLY A 223 -4.17 -3.32 -2.67
C GLY A 223 -2.99 -2.34 -2.67
N HIS A 224 -3.29 -1.06 -2.86
CA HIS A 224 -2.35 0.05 -2.80
C HIS A 224 -2.75 0.96 -1.64
N GLN A 225 -2.46 0.47 -0.43
CA GLN A 225 -2.92 1.04 0.84
C GLN A 225 -2.52 2.51 1.05
N ARG A 226 -1.48 3.00 0.37
CA ARG A 226 -1.01 4.41 0.46
C ARG A 226 -2.06 5.43 0.02
N HIS A 227 -3.02 5.05 -0.85
CA HIS A 227 -4.14 5.92 -1.21
C HIS A 227 -5.07 6.25 -0.02
N TYR A 228 -4.93 5.49 1.07
CA TYR A 228 -5.69 5.61 2.32
C TYR A 228 -4.82 5.88 3.55
N SER A 229 -3.57 6.28 3.34
CA SER A 229 -2.68 6.66 4.44
C SER A 229 -2.79 8.16 4.73
N MET A 230 -3.16 8.49 5.97
CA MET A 230 -3.20 9.88 6.44
C MET A 230 -1.82 10.56 6.37
N LEU A 231 -0.74 9.77 6.49
CA LEU A 231 0.62 10.27 6.32
C LEU A 231 0.86 10.83 4.93
N TYR A 232 0.60 10.03 3.90
CA TYR A 232 0.78 10.45 2.52
C TYR A 232 -0.22 11.54 2.13
N ALA A 233 -1.42 11.51 2.70
CA ALA A 233 -2.42 12.54 2.50
C ALA A 233 -1.94 13.91 3.02
N HIS A 234 -1.40 13.98 4.23
CA HIS A 234 -0.84 15.21 4.77
C HIS A 234 0.48 15.63 4.10
N ALA A 235 1.32 14.68 3.70
CA ALA A 235 2.50 14.98 2.89
C ALA A 235 2.10 15.64 1.56
N LEU A 236 1.03 15.17 0.92
CA LEU A 236 0.46 15.81 -0.27
C LEU A 236 -0.07 17.21 0.02
N ASP A 237 -0.69 17.45 1.18
CA ASP A 237 -1.17 18.78 1.58
C ASP A 237 -0.01 19.77 1.73
N ILE A 238 1.15 19.35 2.27
CA ILE A 238 2.38 20.16 2.35
C ILE A 238 2.93 20.52 0.96
N ILE A 239 2.88 19.58 0.01
CA ILE A 239 3.30 19.83 -1.37
C ILE A 239 2.34 20.85 -2.00
N LYS A 240 1.03 20.64 -1.87
CA LYS A 240 -0.01 21.49 -2.46
C LYS A 240 -0.04 22.90 -1.87
N SER A 241 0.35 23.09 -0.62
CA SER A 241 0.43 24.42 -0.01
C SER A 241 1.55 25.29 -0.59
N GLY A 242 2.40 24.73 -1.46
CA GLY A 242 3.53 25.44 -2.06
C GLY A 242 4.73 25.59 -1.13
N THR A 243 4.74 24.91 0.02
CA THR A 243 5.81 24.99 1.03
C THR A 243 7.17 24.61 0.45
N LEU A 244 7.20 23.59 -0.42
CA LEU A 244 8.44 23.14 -1.07
C LEU A 244 8.81 23.96 -2.32
N GLY A 245 7.94 24.88 -2.76
CA GLY A 245 8.10 25.57 -4.03
C GLY A 245 7.83 24.65 -5.21
N ASP A 246 8.70 24.70 -6.22
CA ASP A 246 8.57 23.89 -7.43
C ASP A 246 9.32 22.57 -7.28
N VAL A 247 8.60 21.45 -7.24
CA VAL A 247 9.19 20.11 -7.11
C VAL A 247 9.94 19.76 -8.40
N LYS A 248 11.22 19.39 -8.30
CA LYS A 248 12.06 19.01 -9.45
C LYS A 248 12.68 17.63 -9.34
N HIS A 249 12.76 17.09 -8.12
CA HIS A 249 13.28 15.76 -7.90
C HIS A 249 12.52 15.04 -6.81
N ILE A 250 12.27 13.74 -6.99
CA ILE A 250 11.83 12.84 -5.93
C ILE A 250 12.79 11.65 -5.89
N ARG A 251 13.36 11.38 -4.72
CA ARG A 251 14.15 10.18 -4.46
C ARG A 251 13.33 9.21 -3.64
N ALA A 252 12.94 8.09 -4.23
CA ALA A 252 12.22 7.02 -3.56
C ALA A 252 13.12 5.80 -3.37
N LEU A 253 12.92 5.03 -2.30
CA LEU A 253 13.76 3.87 -2.03
C LEU A 253 13.05 2.82 -1.19
N TRP A 254 13.53 1.58 -1.34
CA TRP A 254 13.27 0.50 -0.39
C TRP A 254 14.50 -0.40 -0.28
N HIS A 255 15.35 -0.12 0.70
CA HIS A 255 16.54 -0.91 1.00
C HIS A 255 16.27 -1.99 2.04
N ARG A 256 16.97 -3.10 1.91
CA ARG A 256 16.88 -4.25 2.82
C ARG A 256 18.28 -4.80 3.03
N ASN A 257 18.54 -5.40 4.18
CA ASN A 257 19.80 -6.09 4.43
C ASN A 257 19.57 -7.45 5.06
N PHE A 258 20.00 -8.50 4.35
CA PHE A 258 20.04 -9.87 4.83
C PHE A 258 21.37 -10.57 4.46
N THR A 259 22.48 -9.85 4.55
CA THR A 259 23.82 -10.34 4.18
C THR A 259 24.52 -11.17 5.26
N TRP A 260 23.84 -11.44 6.38
CA TRP A 260 24.38 -12.22 7.48
C TRP A 260 24.12 -13.71 7.24
N ASP A 261 24.93 -14.56 7.87
CA ASP A 261 24.73 -16.01 7.84
C ASP A 261 23.32 -16.32 8.35
N ALA A 262 22.54 -16.99 7.51
CA ALA A 262 21.19 -17.33 7.89
C ALA A 262 21.20 -18.54 8.83
N ASP A 263 20.23 -18.59 9.75
CA ASP A 263 19.95 -19.80 10.52
C ASP A 263 19.42 -20.89 9.56
N VAL A 264 20.34 -21.69 9.04
CA VAL A 264 20.03 -22.82 8.18
C VAL A 264 19.47 -23.94 9.07
N PRO A 265 18.22 -24.40 8.82
CA PRO A 265 17.71 -25.61 9.47
C PRO A 265 18.72 -26.75 9.35
N LYS A 266 18.97 -27.44 10.46
CA LYS A 266 19.93 -28.56 10.51
C LYS A 266 19.53 -29.70 9.56
N ASP A 267 18.22 -29.90 9.39
CA ASP A 267 17.64 -30.96 8.56
C ASP A 267 16.62 -30.37 7.56
N PRO A 268 17.07 -29.76 6.45
CA PRO A 268 16.14 -29.34 5.39
C PRO A 268 15.46 -30.57 4.76
N PRO A 269 14.29 -30.40 4.11
CA PRO A 269 13.68 -31.49 3.36
C PRO A 269 14.62 -32.08 2.30
N PRO A 270 14.48 -33.37 1.96
CA PRO A 270 15.34 -34.04 0.98
C PRO A 270 15.43 -33.27 -0.34
N GLY A 271 16.63 -33.19 -0.92
CA GLY A 271 16.89 -32.52 -2.20
C GLY A 271 16.97 -31.00 -2.14
N ILE A 272 16.60 -30.36 -1.03
CA ILE A 272 16.65 -28.90 -0.89
C ILE A 272 18.00 -28.45 -0.32
N THR A 273 18.80 -27.75 -1.14
CA THR A 273 20.01 -27.05 -0.66
C THR A 273 19.66 -25.63 -0.24
N LEU A 274 20.18 -25.20 0.92
CA LEU A 274 20.03 -23.83 1.42
C LEU A 274 21.35 -23.07 1.28
N PRO A 275 21.36 -21.87 0.70
CA PRO A 275 22.55 -21.04 0.56
C PRO A 275 22.97 -20.49 1.92
N LYS A 276 24.25 -20.11 2.04
CA LYS A 276 24.79 -19.45 3.24
C LYS A 276 24.04 -18.15 3.57
N PHE A 277 23.79 -17.34 2.54
CA PHE A 277 23.06 -16.09 2.64
C PHE A 277 21.67 -16.24 2.02
N ARG A 278 20.64 -15.80 2.74
CA ARG A 278 19.27 -15.72 2.23
C ARG A 278 18.57 -14.48 2.76
N ASP A 279 17.81 -13.83 1.89
CA ASP A 279 16.85 -12.82 2.31
C ASP A 279 15.51 -13.46 2.74
N GLY A 280 14.57 -12.61 3.17
CA GLY A 280 13.23 -13.04 3.53
C GLY A 280 12.41 -13.64 2.37
N TRP A 281 12.90 -13.63 1.13
CA TRP A 281 12.23 -14.23 -0.03
C TRP A 281 12.73 -15.64 -0.36
N PHE A 282 13.76 -16.12 0.34
CA PHE A 282 14.21 -17.51 0.30
C PHE A 282 13.93 -18.19 1.65
N PRO A 283 12.66 -18.35 2.08
CA PRO A 283 12.37 -19.01 3.34
C PRO A 283 12.77 -20.50 3.31
N PRO A 284 13.11 -21.09 4.47
CA PRO A 284 13.23 -22.53 4.57
C PRO A 284 11.83 -23.17 4.43
N PRO A 285 11.65 -24.19 3.58
CA PRO A 285 10.39 -24.91 3.51
C PRO A 285 10.12 -25.67 4.81
N THR A 286 8.84 -25.74 5.19
CA THR A 286 8.41 -26.60 6.31
C THR A 286 8.27 -28.05 5.85
N LYS A 287 8.40 -29.01 6.77
CA LYS A 287 8.19 -30.43 6.45
C LYS A 287 6.76 -30.69 5.97
N ASP A 288 5.77 -30.09 6.64
CA ASP A 288 4.36 -30.25 6.30
C ASP A 288 4.05 -29.73 4.88
N ASP A 289 4.58 -28.55 4.51
CA ASP A 289 4.41 -28.03 3.15
C ASP A 289 5.10 -28.93 2.12
N TYR A 290 6.31 -29.44 2.42
CA TYR A 290 7.05 -30.32 1.53
C TYR A 290 6.29 -31.62 1.27
N GLU A 291 5.86 -32.32 2.32
CA GLU A 291 5.12 -33.58 2.15
C GLU A 291 3.79 -33.39 1.42
N ALA A 292 3.12 -32.24 1.61
CA ALA A 292 1.86 -31.95 0.93
C ALA A 292 2.01 -31.58 -0.55
N LEU A 293 3.11 -30.92 -0.94
CA LEU A 293 3.20 -30.22 -2.24
C LEU A 293 4.35 -30.66 -3.14
N LYS A 294 5.31 -31.46 -2.66
CA LYS A 294 6.50 -31.89 -3.43
C LYS A 294 6.15 -32.58 -4.76
N ASP A 295 5.01 -33.27 -4.84
CA ASP A 295 4.60 -34.02 -6.04
C ASP A 295 3.43 -33.36 -6.79
N SER A 296 2.94 -32.20 -6.34
CA SER A 296 1.73 -31.54 -6.87
C SER A 296 1.93 -30.09 -7.30
N PHE A 297 3.14 -29.54 -7.19
CA PHE A 297 3.44 -28.14 -7.53
C PHE A 297 3.05 -27.75 -8.97
N SER A 298 3.16 -28.67 -9.93
CA SER A 298 2.82 -28.44 -11.35
C SER A 298 1.34 -28.18 -11.58
N LYS A 299 0.46 -28.70 -10.72
CA LYS A 299 -0.99 -28.41 -10.73
C LYS A 299 -1.26 -26.90 -10.57
N TYR A 300 -0.38 -26.20 -9.87
CA TYR A 300 -0.52 -24.78 -9.53
C TYR A 300 0.36 -23.87 -10.40
N ASP A 301 0.77 -24.35 -11.58
CA ASP A 301 1.61 -23.62 -12.54
C ASP A 301 2.99 -23.23 -11.98
N TYR A 302 3.61 -24.12 -11.19
CA TYR A 302 5.02 -24.02 -10.78
C TYR A 302 5.89 -25.06 -11.48
N LYS A 303 7.16 -24.71 -11.73
CA LYS A 303 8.20 -25.56 -12.33
C LYS A 303 8.85 -26.50 -11.31
N SER A 304 8.85 -26.11 -10.03
CA SER A 304 9.35 -26.93 -8.93
C SER A 304 8.69 -26.55 -7.60
N PHE A 305 8.90 -27.38 -6.58
CA PHE A 305 8.50 -27.06 -5.20
C PHE A 305 9.21 -25.81 -4.68
N GLU A 306 10.48 -25.61 -5.02
CA GLU A 306 11.23 -24.40 -4.66
C GLU A 306 10.62 -23.14 -5.27
N GLU A 307 10.21 -23.19 -6.54
CA GLU A 307 9.54 -22.06 -7.19
C GLU A 307 8.19 -21.76 -6.51
N LEU A 308 7.44 -22.78 -6.09
CA LEU A 308 6.20 -22.59 -5.33
C LEU A 308 6.45 -21.86 -4.00
N ILE A 309 7.43 -22.30 -3.22
CA ILE A 309 7.72 -21.72 -1.90
C ILE A 309 8.39 -20.35 -2.01
N ARG A 310 9.22 -20.15 -3.05
CA ARG A 310 10.10 -18.98 -3.23
C ARG A 310 9.75 -18.18 -4.48
N TRP A 311 8.47 -18.17 -4.85
CA TRP A 311 7.95 -17.56 -6.07
C TRP A 311 8.43 -16.12 -6.31
N ARG A 312 8.68 -15.34 -5.25
CA ARG A 312 9.18 -13.97 -5.37
C ARG A 312 10.53 -13.88 -6.09
N LEU A 313 11.33 -14.94 -6.07
CA LEU A 313 12.69 -14.98 -6.63
C LEU A 313 12.75 -15.22 -8.13
N TYR A 314 11.61 -15.51 -8.76
CA TYR A 314 11.58 -15.84 -10.17
C TYR A 314 10.81 -14.79 -10.93
N ASN A 315 11.38 -14.29 -12.03
CA ASN A 315 10.72 -13.32 -12.89
C ASN A 315 9.33 -13.80 -13.25
N ARG A 316 9.16 -15.05 -13.71
CA ARG A 316 7.86 -15.63 -14.10
C ARG A 316 6.78 -15.58 -13.03
N THR A 317 7.10 -15.72 -11.74
CA THR A 317 6.08 -15.84 -10.69
C THR A 317 5.97 -14.61 -9.80
N GLY A 318 7.04 -13.82 -9.63
CA GLY A 318 7.11 -12.65 -8.74
C GLY A 318 7.37 -11.29 -9.39
N GLY A 319 8.05 -11.22 -10.55
CA GLY A 319 8.29 -9.94 -11.24
C GLY A 319 9.34 -9.00 -10.63
N GLY A 320 10.04 -9.43 -9.57
CA GLY A 320 11.24 -8.76 -9.06
C GLY A 320 10.97 -7.50 -8.24
N LEU A 321 12.06 -6.79 -7.90
CA LEU A 321 12.04 -5.68 -6.93
C LEU A 321 11.14 -4.53 -7.37
N MET A 322 11.00 -4.25 -8.67
CA MET A 322 10.08 -3.20 -9.13
C MET A 322 8.62 -3.56 -8.92
N ALA A 323 8.21 -4.79 -9.22
CA ALA A 323 6.83 -5.22 -9.00
C ALA A 323 6.50 -5.30 -7.50
N GLU A 324 7.46 -5.76 -6.71
CA GLU A 324 7.26 -6.04 -5.28
C GLU A 324 7.41 -4.82 -4.37
N LEU A 325 8.46 -4.01 -4.58
CA LEU A 325 8.80 -2.90 -3.70
C LEU A 325 8.72 -1.56 -4.45
N GLY A 326 9.13 -1.52 -5.72
CA GLY A 326 9.11 -0.29 -6.52
C GLY A 326 7.72 0.27 -6.74
N SER A 327 6.74 -0.60 -7.01
CA SER A 327 5.33 -0.23 -7.22
C SER A 327 4.76 0.59 -6.05
N HIS A 328 5.12 0.25 -4.82
CA HIS A 328 4.69 0.98 -3.62
C HIS A 328 5.22 2.43 -3.57
N GLN A 329 6.52 2.60 -3.79
CA GLN A 329 7.19 3.90 -3.73
C GLN A 329 6.84 4.78 -4.94
N LEU A 330 6.66 4.17 -6.10
CA LEU A 330 6.26 4.87 -7.32
C LEU A 330 4.79 5.30 -7.27
N ASP A 331 3.92 4.53 -6.63
CA ASP A 331 2.55 4.95 -6.33
C ASP A 331 2.53 6.19 -5.42
N ALA A 332 3.36 6.23 -4.36
CA ALA A 332 3.53 7.43 -3.54
C ALA A 332 3.99 8.65 -4.37
N CYS A 333 4.97 8.46 -5.24
CA CYS A 333 5.44 9.51 -6.15
C CYS A 333 4.32 9.97 -7.09
N SER A 334 3.52 9.05 -7.63
CA SER A 334 2.36 9.36 -8.46
C SER A 334 1.32 10.17 -7.70
N ILE A 335 1.07 9.88 -6.41
CA ILE A 335 0.20 10.69 -5.55
C ILE A 335 0.76 12.12 -5.41
N PHE A 336 2.06 12.26 -5.11
CA PHE A 336 2.72 13.57 -4.95
C PHE A 336 2.70 14.42 -6.22
N LEU A 337 2.82 13.79 -7.39
CA LEU A 337 2.81 14.46 -8.69
C LEU A 337 1.40 14.65 -9.26
N GLY A 338 0.35 14.32 -8.51
CA GLY A 338 -1.04 14.50 -8.96
C GLY A 338 -1.47 13.52 -10.04
N LYS A 339 -0.89 12.31 -10.06
CA LYS A 339 -1.20 11.20 -10.97
C LYS A 339 -0.99 11.54 -12.45
N VAL A 340 -0.05 12.43 -12.76
CA VAL A 340 0.39 12.67 -14.15
C VAL A 340 1.09 11.42 -14.70
N LYS A 341 0.94 11.19 -16.00
CA LYS A 341 1.58 10.04 -16.68
C LYS A 341 3.08 10.32 -16.88
N PRO A 342 3.97 9.32 -16.65
CA PRO A 342 5.40 9.49 -16.89
C PRO A 342 5.70 9.72 -18.38
N LEU A 343 6.86 10.32 -18.65
CA LEU A 343 7.41 10.58 -19.98
C LEU A 343 8.34 9.46 -20.43
N ALA A 344 9.29 9.06 -19.56
CA ALA A 344 10.25 8.00 -19.86
C ALA A 344 10.81 7.33 -18.61
N VAL A 345 11.46 6.18 -18.80
CA VAL A 345 12.22 5.46 -17.76
C VAL A 345 13.54 4.95 -18.31
N THR A 346 14.59 5.02 -17.49
CA THR A 346 15.87 4.31 -17.68
C THR A 346 16.20 3.56 -16.40
N GLY A 347 16.68 2.31 -16.49
CA GLY A 347 17.03 1.54 -15.31
C GLY A 347 18.23 0.61 -15.49
N VAL A 348 18.82 0.22 -14.36
CA VAL A 348 19.83 -0.84 -14.25
C VAL A 348 19.43 -1.80 -13.14
N GLY A 349 19.43 -3.09 -13.44
CA GLY A 349 19.29 -4.19 -12.50
C GLY A 349 20.54 -5.06 -12.49
N THR A 350 20.88 -5.64 -11.33
CA THR A 350 22.04 -6.52 -11.20
C THR A 350 21.78 -7.76 -10.33
N HIS A 351 22.58 -8.81 -10.56
CA HIS A 351 22.77 -9.96 -9.67
C HIS A 351 24.11 -9.80 -8.94
N SER A 352 24.15 -8.92 -7.94
CA SER A 352 25.41 -8.48 -7.32
C SER A 352 25.79 -9.27 -6.08
N PHE A 353 24.83 -9.78 -5.30
CA PHE A 353 25.11 -10.41 -4.00
C PHE A 353 24.51 -11.80 -3.86
N PHE A 354 23.21 -11.97 -4.11
CA PHE A 354 22.50 -13.22 -3.88
C PHE A 354 22.52 -14.17 -5.08
N GLY A 355 22.55 -13.71 -6.33
CA GLY A 355 22.71 -14.53 -7.57
C GLY A 355 24.10 -14.33 -8.21
N ILE A 356 24.71 -15.14 -9.10
CA ILE A 356 24.38 -16.28 -9.96
C ILE A 356 25.08 -17.56 -9.46
N LEU A 357 24.46 -18.74 -9.64
CA LEU A 357 25.08 -20.06 -9.41
C LEU A 357 26.33 -20.24 -10.29
N GLY A 358 27.50 -20.18 -9.67
CA GLY A 358 28.79 -20.56 -10.26
C GLY A 358 29.47 -21.60 -9.37
N LYS A 359 30.33 -22.45 -9.96
CA LYS A 359 30.90 -23.68 -9.36
C LYS A 359 31.60 -23.55 -7.99
N ASN A 360 31.68 -22.37 -7.37
CA ASN A 360 32.36 -22.12 -6.09
C ASN A 360 31.69 -21.05 -5.18
N GLN A 361 30.38 -20.75 -5.29
CA GLN A 361 29.81 -19.66 -4.47
C GLN A 361 28.45 -20.00 -3.81
N ASN A 362 28.34 -19.70 -2.51
CA ASN A 362 27.17 -19.87 -1.64
C ASN A 362 25.99 -18.92 -2.00
N ARG A 363 25.54 -18.95 -3.25
CA ARG A 363 24.50 -18.07 -3.83
C ARG A 363 23.21 -18.85 -4.13
N ASN A 364 22.11 -18.15 -4.41
CA ASN A 364 20.82 -18.74 -4.75
C ASN A 364 20.50 -18.64 -6.25
N ASP A 365 19.46 -19.34 -6.67
CA ASP A 365 19.02 -19.55 -8.06
C ASP A 365 18.00 -18.51 -8.56
N ARG A 366 17.94 -17.32 -7.91
CA ARG A 366 16.99 -16.27 -8.30
C ARG A 366 17.22 -15.83 -9.75
N SER A 367 16.13 -15.57 -10.48
CA SER A 367 16.18 -14.93 -11.80
C SER A 367 15.88 -13.43 -11.77
N ILE A 368 15.43 -12.91 -10.63
CA ILE A 368 15.22 -11.48 -10.41
C ILE A 368 16.51 -10.77 -10.02
N ASP A 369 16.60 -9.48 -10.36
CA ASP A 369 17.63 -8.58 -9.86
C ASP A 369 17.60 -8.50 -8.32
N ASP A 370 18.76 -8.52 -7.69
CA ASP A 370 18.88 -8.29 -6.24
C ASP A 370 19.12 -6.82 -5.88
N HIS A 371 19.61 -6.03 -6.84
CA HIS A 371 19.80 -4.59 -6.74
C HIS A 371 19.21 -3.93 -7.99
N VAL A 372 18.41 -2.87 -7.80
CA VAL A 372 17.83 -2.09 -8.89
C VAL A 372 18.00 -0.59 -8.65
N PHE A 373 18.23 0.15 -9.73
CA PHE A 373 18.22 1.61 -9.74
C PHE A 373 17.52 2.08 -11.01
N THR A 374 16.54 2.96 -10.87
CA THR A 374 15.72 3.46 -11.98
C THR A 374 15.55 4.96 -11.88
N MET A 375 15.43 5.61 -13.02
CA MET A 375 15.17 7.03 -13.17
C MET A 375 13.99 7.21 -14.12
N PHE A 376 12.94 7.84 -13.63
CA PHE A 376 11.74 8.22 -14.37
C PHE A 376 11.74 9.72 -14.61
N GLU A 377 11.23 10.11 -15.77
CA GLU A 377 10.93 11.49 -16.13
C GLU A 377 9.41 11.67 -16.05
N PHE A 378 8.94 12.65 -15.30
CA PHE A 378 7.53 13.03 -15.21
C PHE A 378 7.34 14.47 -15.68
N PRO A 379 6.18 14.82 -16.24
CA PRO A 379 5.89 16.21 -16.55
C PRO A 379 5.70 17.00 -15.25
N GLY A 380 6.42 18.11 -15.12
CA GLY A 380 6.19 19.10 -14.08
C GLY A 380 4.88 19.86 -14.28
N LYS A 381 4.54 20.74 -13.33
CA LYS A 381 3.22 21.39 -13.29
C LYS A 381 2.92 22.22 -14.55
N ASN A 382 3.93 22.86 -15.13
CA ASN A 382 3.85 23.78 -16.28
C ASN A 382 4.24 23.10 -17.60
N HIS A 383 4.51 21.80 -17.59
CA HIS A 383 4.69 21.03 -18.82
C HIS A 383 3.38 20.94 -19.63
N PRO A 384 3.41 20.79 -20.96
CA PRO A 384 2.19 20.57 -21.77
C PRO A 384 1.36 19.36 -21.34
N LYS A 385 2.03 18.32 -20.84
CA LYS A 385 1.43 17.10 -20.24
C LYS A 385 1.26 17.19 -18.72
N GLY A 386 1.54 18.34 -18.11
CA GLY A 386 1.47 18.60 -16.68
C GLY A 386 0.08 19.05 -16.22
N ALA A 387 -0.05 19.25 -14.91
CA ALA A 387 -1.33 19.62 -14.28
C ALA A 387 -1.92 20.94 -14.81
N ASN A 388 -1.08 21.94 -15.09
CA ASN A 388 -1.53 23.25 -15.59
C ASN A 388 -1.62 23.32 -17.12
N LYS A 389 -1.24 22.25 -17.84
CA LYS A 389 -1.13 22.25 -19.31
C LYS A 389 -0.36 23.47 -19.84
N GLY A 390 0.79 23.75 -19.22
CA GLY A 390 1.61 24.89 -19.60
C GLY A 390 2.35 24.67 -20.92
N THR A 391 3.32 25.52 -21.23
CA THR A 391 4.03 25.51 -22.51
C THR A 391 5.51 25.12 -22.38
N ASP A 392 5.97 24.80 -21.18
CA ASP A 392 7.39 24.53 -20.92
C ASP A 392 7.69 23.03 -21.02
N GLU A 393 8.18 22.59 -22.18
CA GLU A 393 8.59 21.19 -22.41
C GLU A 393 9.77 20.75 -21.54
N HIS A 394 10.50 21.68 -20.92
CA HIS A 394 11.63 21.40 -20.04
C HIS A 394 11.24 21.37 -18.56
N ASP A 395 9.98 21.65 -18.22
CA ASP A 395 9.47 21.42 -16.87
C ASP A 395 9.30 19.92 -16.62
N VAL A 396 10.39 19.26 -16.27
CA VAL A 396 10.45 17.82 -16.00
C VAL A 396 10.81 17.59 -14.54
N VAL A 397 10.10 16.68 -13.89
CA VAL A 397 10.42 16.17 -12.56
C VAL A 397 11.09 14.83 -12.70
N VAL A 398 12.29 14.69 -12.13
CA VAL A 398 13.01 13.42 -12.12
C VAL A 398 12.65 12.64 -10.88
N VAL A 399 12.20 11.40 -11.05
CA VAL A 399 11.96 10.47 -9.93
C VAL A 399 12.99 9.36 -10.00
N THR A 400 13.81 9.21 -8.96
CA THR A 400 14.72 8.08 -8.84
C THR A 400 14.15 7.04 -7.88
N TYR A 401 14.29 5.77 -8.22
CA TYR A 401 13.96 4.67 -7.32
C TYR A 401 15.12 3.69 -7.21
N SER A 402 15.44 3.27 -5.98
CA SER A 402 16.45 2.26 -5.73
C SER A 402 16.01 1.23 -4.69
N SER A 403 16.38 -0.03 -4.93
CA SER A 403 16.28 -1.11 -3.95
C SER A 403 17.57 -1.89 -3.95
N ILE A 404 18.19 -1.98 -2.78
CA ILE A 404 19.51 -2.56 -2.54
C ILE A 404 19.32 -3.56 -1.42
N SER A 405 19.67 -4.83 -1.67
CA SER A 405 19.40 -5.93 -0.74
C SER A 405 20.54 -6.19 0.27
N THR A 406 21.52 -5.28 0.30
CA THR A 406 22.68 -5.28 1.19
C THR A 406 22.84 -3.99 2.00
N ASN A 407 21.76 -3.23 2.20
CA ASN A 407 21.82 -1.93 2.89
C ASN A 407 20.71 -1.76 3.93
N GLY A 408 21.07 -1.24 5.11
CA GLY A 408 20.14 -0.93 6.20
C GLY A 408 19.94 0.57 6.46
N LEU A 409 20.74 1.43 5.83
CA LEU A 409 20.58 2.88 5.86
C LEU A 409 19.43 3.29 4.93
N GLU A 410 18.57 4.21 5.38
CA GLU A 410 17.38 4.67 4.63
C GLU A 410 16.48 3.48 4.20
N PRO A 411 15.70 2.89 5.12
CA PRO A 411 15.04 1.61 4.88
C PRO A 411 13.98 1.69 3.78
N TYR A 412 13.00 2.59 3.89
CA TYR A 412 12.05 2.87 2.82
C TYR A 412 11.40 4.24 3.01
N GLY A 413 11.02 4.89 1.91
CA GLY A 413 10.40 6.20 1.92
C GLY A 413 10.73 7.05 0.70
N GLU A 414 10.35 8.33 0.76
CA GLU A 414 10.44 9.28 -0.33
C GLU A 414 11.03 10.62 0.15
N THR A 415 11.93 11.20 -0.64
CA THR A 415 12.46 12.54 -0.44
C THR A 415 12.01 13.43 -1.59
N VAL A 416 11.10 14.36 -1.33
CA VAL A 416 10.56 15.32 -2.30
C VAL A 416 11.35 16.61 -2.21
N MET A 417 12.07 16.95 -3.27
CA MET A 417 12.98 18.10 -3.34
C MET A 417 12.39 19.16 -4.26
N GLY A 418 12.05 20.31 -3.69
CA GLY A 418 11.56 21.47 -4.43
C GLY A 418 12.47 22.68 -4.30
N SER A 419 12.21 23.70 -5.11
CA SER A 419 13.04 24.91 -5.20
C SER A 419 13.14 25.75 -3.92
N ARG A 420 12.33 25.47 -2.90
CA ARG A 420 12.26 26.24 -1.65
C ARG A 420 12.35 25.38 -0.39
N GLY A 421 12.29 24.07 -0.54
CA GLY A 421 12.38 23.15 0.58
C GLY A 421 12.38 21.69 0.14
N THR A 422 12.75 20.83 1.08
CA THR A 422 12.79 19.38 0.91
C THR A 422 11.92 18.71 1.97
N MET A 423 11.10 17.75 1.59
CA MET A 423 10.33 16.91 2.51
C MET A 423 10.86 15.47 2.44
N LEU A 424 11.14 14.88 3.60
CA LEU A 424 11.52 13.47 3.75
C LEU A 424 10.40 12.73 4.46
N VAL A 425 9.84 11.71 3.81
CA VAL A 425 8.96 10.71 4.42
C VAL A 425 9.82 9.47 4.69
N GLU A 426 9.95 9.09 5.96
CA GLU A 426 10.79 7.96 6.38
C GLU A 426 9.94 6.87 7.05
N GLY A 427 10.12 5.63 6.59
CA GLY A 427 9.56 4.43 7.22
C GLY A 427 8.03 4.40 7.27
N GLU A 428 7.35 5.20 6.44
CA GLU A 428 5.89 5.42 6.51
C GLU A 428 5.40 5.84 7.90
N LYS A 429 6.22 6.59 8.64
CA LYS A 429 5.89 7.03 10.00
C LYS A 429 6.22 8.49 10.24
N ASP A 430 7.39 8.91 9.78
CA ASP A 430 7.95 10.21 10.11
C ASP A 430 8.03 11.11 8.86
N VAL A 431 7.71 12.40 9.04
CA VAL A 431 7.87 13.41 7.99
C VAL A 431 8.79 14.53 8.48
N TYR A 432 9.83 14.85 7.74
CA TYR A 432 10.73 15.96 8.05
C TYR A 432 10.68 16.99 6.94
N VAL A 433 10.61 18.27 7.29
CA VAL A 433 10.58 19.36 6.30
C VAL A 433 11.78 20.29 6.50
N TYR A 434 12.63 20.36 5.50
CA TYR A 434 13.84 21.17 5.43
C TYR A 434 13.58 22.40 4.56
N LYS A 435 14.06 23.58 4.99
CA LYS A 435 13.94 24.83 4.25
C LYS A 435 15.23 25.12 3.50
N GLU A 436 15.13 25.55 2.26
CA GLU A 436 16.29 26.10 1.56
C GLU A 436 16.67 27.49 2.11
N PRO A 437 17.97 27.82 2.19
CA PRO A 437 18.40 29.15 2.61
C PRO A 437 17.94 30.19 1.58
N GLN A 438 17.65 31.41 2.06
CA GLN A 438 17.43 32.54 1.15
C GLN A 438 18.75 32.89 0.45
N PRO A 439 18.70 33.50 -0.76
CA PRO A 439 19.91 33.98 -1.44
C PRO A 439 20.78 34.83 -0.51
N GLY A 440 22.06 34.45 -0.35
CA GLY A 440 23.01 35.10 0.55
C GLY A 440 23.05 34.58 2.00
N GLY A 441 22.20 33.61 2.37
CA GLY A 441 22.25 32.92 3.66
C GLY A 441 23.13 31.66 3.62
N GLY A 442 23.78 31.34 4.74
CA GLY A 442 24.50 30.06 4.92
C GLY A 442 23.56 28.84 4.88
N ALA A 443 24.11 27.63 4.68
CA ALA A 443 23.38 26.39 4.51
C ALA A 443 22.22 26.24 5.53
N GLY A 444 20.99 26.07 5.03
CA GLY A 444 19.78 25.99 5.84
C GLY A 444 19.86 24.84 6.85
N GLY A 445 19.70 25.14 8.14
CA GLY A 445 19.68 24.12 9.20
C GLY A 445 18.41 23.26 9.17
N LYS A 446 18.43 22.09 9.82
CA LYS A 446 17.28 21.15 9.90
C LYS A 446 16.00 21.89 10.32
N GLY A 447 15.04 21.97 9.40
CA GLY A 447 13.69 22.48 9.65
C GLY A 447 12.84 21.43 10.34
N THR A 448 11.81 21.89 11.04
CA THR A 448 10.81 21.17 11.84
C THR A 448 10.57 19.68 11.50
N ALA A 449 10.58 18.83 12.52
CA ALA A 449 10.09 17.45 12.43
C ALA A 449 8.56 17.45 12.59
N VAL A 450 7.85 16.69 11.77
CA VAL A 450 6.40 16.52 11.83
C VAL A 450 6.08 15.03 11.89
N SER A 451 5.50 14.59 13.00
CA SER A 451 5.11 13.18 13.18
C SER A 451 3.59 13.06 13.34
N ILE A 452 3.05 11.88 13.03
CA ILE A 452 1.64 11.58 13.25
C ILE A 452 1.49 10.86 14.58
N ALA A 453 0.73 11.46 15.49
CA ALA A 453 0.34 10.86 16.76
C ALA A 453 -1.16 10.58 16.80
N LYS A 454 -1.61 9.80 17.79
CA LYS A 454 -3.02 9.69 18.14
C LYS A 454 -3.35 10.72 19.22
N ALA A 455 -4.40 11.50 19.02
CA ALA A 455 -4.98 12.32 20.07
C ALA A 455 -5.64 11.43 21.14
N GLY A 456 -5.96 11.99 22.31
CA GLY A 456 -6.59 11.27 23.43
C GLY A 456 -7.94 10.60 23.10
N ASP A 457 -8.54 10.92 21.96
CA ASP A 457 -9.76 10.29 21.41
C ASP A 457 -9.49 9.27 20.29
N GLY A 458 -8.22 8.93 20.02
CA GLY A 458 -7.81 7.93 19.03
C GLY A 458 -7.72 8.41 17.58
N LYS A 459 -7.99 9.70 17.30
CA LYS A 459 -7.87 10.28 15.95
C LYS A 459 -6.41 10.62 15.61
N PRO A 460 -5.96 10.40 14.36
CA PRO A 460 -4.63 10.83 13.93
C PRO A 460 -4.55 12.36 13.91
N VAL A 461 -3.48 12.90 14.49
CA VAL A 461 -3.13 14.32 14.48
C VAL A 461 -1.68 14.48 14.07
N MET A 462 -1.42 15.47 13.21
CA MET A 462 -0.06 15.90 12.88
C MET A 462 0.46 16.75 14.05
N ALA A 463 1.57 16.35 14.65
CA ALA A 463 2.24 17.20 15.63
C ALA A 463 3.61 17.61 15.10
N ALA A 464 3.85 18.92 15.11
CA ALA A 464 5.09 19.53 14.69
C ALA A 464 5.99 19.78 15.91
N ALA A 465 7.19 19.20 15.92
CA ALA A 465 8.23 19.49 16.89
C ALA A 465 9.34 20.29 16.20
N SER A 466 9.60 21.51 16.68
CA SER A 466 10.75 22.28 16.20
C SER A 466 12.03 21.76 16.86
N THR A 467 13.02 21.35 16.07
CA THR A 467 14.39 20.99 16.50
C THR A 467 15.18 22.13 17.15
N TRP A 468 14.59 23.33 17.22
CA TRP A 468 15.21 24.57 17.72
C TRP A 468 14.58 25.10 19.02
N GLY A 469 13.55 24.44 19.55
CA GLY A 469 12.92 24.91 20.77
C GLY A 469 13.69 24.43 22.01
N GLY A 470 13.72 25.26 23.05
CA GLY A 470 14.31 24.91 24.35
C GLY A 470 13.64 23.68 24.99
N PRO A 471 14.02 23.30 26.22
CA PRO A 471 13.61 22.04 26.87
C PRO A 471 12.11 21.71 26.80
N ALA A 472 11.24 22.72 26.74
CA ALA A 472 9.79 22.57 26.57
C ALA A 472 9.36 22.05 25.17
N ALA A 473 10.05 22.40 24.08
CA ALA A 473 9.76 21.88 22.73
C ALA A 473 10.30 20.46 22.53
N ALA A 474 11.40 20.12 23.23
CA ALA A 474 11.88 18.74 23.33
C ALA A 474 10.90 17.84 24.11
N ALA A 475 10.20 18.39 25.12
CA ALA A 475 9.16 17.67 25.86
C ALA A 475 7.92 17.35 24.99
N VAL A 476 7.52 18.26 24.10
CA VAL A 476 6.44 18.01 23.12
C VAL A 476 6.88 16.95 22.10
N SER A 477 8.12 17.04 21.60
CA SER A 477 8.72 16.00 20.75
C SER A 477 8.63 14.61 21.38
N SER A 478 9.02 14.46 22.67
CA SER A 478 8.97 13.17 23.38
C SER A 478 7.55 12.68 23.71
N SER A 479 6.56 13.57 23.81
CA SER A 479 5.17 13.19 24.06
C SER A 479 4.42 12.72 22.81
N VAL A 480 4.89 13.16 21.63
CA VAL A 480 4.32 12.80 20.32
C VAL A 480 5.06 11.59 19.72
N SER A 481 6.37 11.46 19.96
CA SER A 481 7.14 10.25 19.63
C SER A 481 7.02 9.13 20.67
N GLY A 482 6.18 9.31 21.69
CA GLY A 482 5.85 8.29 22.68
C GLY A 482 5.26 7.06 22.01
N SER A 483 6.04 5.98 22.03
CA SER A 483 5.77 4.65 21.48
C SER A 483 4.56 3.91 22.09
N ASP A 484 3.76 4.55 22.93
CA ASP A 484 2.77 3.89 23.80
C ASP A 484 1.34 3.93 23.25
N GLY A 485 1.13 4.56 22.07
CA GLY A 485 -0.12 4.46 21.32
C GLY A 485 -0.07 3.33 20.27
N PRO A 486 -1.19 2.65 19.96
CA PRO A 486 -1.22 1.73 18.82
C PRO A 486 -0.81 2.48 17.55
N PRO A 487 -0.05 1.88 16.63
CA PRO A 487 0.46 2.57 15.44
C PRO A 487 -0.66 3.26 14.65
N VAL A 488 -0.32 4.38 14.00
CA VAL A 488 -1.19 5.05 13.02
C VAL A 488 -1.47 4.06 11.88
N SER A 489 -2.71 4.02 11.39
CA SER A 489 -3.08 3.09 10.33
C SER A 489 -2.20 3.28 9.09
N ARG A 490 -1.74 2.18 8.49
CA ARG A 490 -1.01 2.17 7.22
C ARG A 490 -1.93 2.23 5.99
N GLY A 491 -3.25 2.32 6.20
CA GLY A 491 -4.26 2.42 5.15
C GLY A 491 -4.96 1.12 4.79
N TYR A 492 -4.47 -0.05 5.23
CA TYR A 492 -5.09 -1.35 4.94
C TYR A 492 -6.54 -1.44 5.42
N LYS A 493 -6.78 -0.99 6.65
CA LYS A 493 -8.12 -0.98 7.25
C LYS A 493 -9.06 -0.10 6.43
N GLU A 494 -8.65 1.14 6.19
CA GLU A 494 -9.41 2.15 5.46
C GLU A 494 -9.69 1.72 4.01
N GLU A 495 -8.74 1.06 3.34
CA GLU A 495 -8.92 0.51 2.00
C GLU A 495 -10.04 -0.53 1.95
N MET A 496 -10.02 -1.48 2.89
CA MET A 496 -11.04 -2.52 3.00
C MET A 496 -12.40 -1.95 3.43
N GLU A 497 -12.42 -0.95 4.31
CA GLU A 497 -13.64 -0.22 4.68
C GLU A 497 -14.24 0.49 3.45
N ASP A 498 -13.41 1.19 2.67
CA ASP A 498 -13.85 1.88 1.47
C ASP A 498 -14.39 0.90 0.41
N PHE A 499 -13.69 -0.21 0.21
CA PHE A 499 -14.14 -1.27 -0.70
C PHE A 499 -15.51 -1.81 -0.30
N ALA A 500 -15.74 -2.08 0.99
CA ALA A 500 -17.03 -2.55 1.49
C ALA A 500 -18.15 -1.52 1.30
N VAL A 501 -17.87 -0.23 1.56
CA VAL A 501 -18.83 0.86 1.32
C VAL A 501 -19.19 0.95 -0.16
N CYS A 502 -18.21 0.82 -1.06
CA CYS A 502 -18.47 0.81 -2.50
C CYS A 502 -19.43 -0.33 -2.89
N ILE A 503 -19.24 -1.53 -2.32
CA ILE A 503 -20.11 -2.68 -2.58
C ILE A 503 -21.54 -2.45 -2.07
N ARG A 504 -21.70 -1.84 -0.89
CA ARG A 504 -23.05 -1.55 -0.35
C ARG A 504 -23.79 -0.47 -1.14
N LYS A 505 -23.05 0.44 -1.77
CA LYS A 505 -23.59 1.48 -2.65
C LYS A 505 -23.63 1.06 -4.12
N TRP A 506 -23.27 -0.18 -4.45
CA TRP A 506 -23.21 -0.67 -5.81
C TRP A 506 -24.59 -0.96 -6.36
N ASP A 507 -24.90 -0.43 -7.54
CA ASP A 507 -26.21 -0.52 -8.19
C ASP A 507 -26.32 -1.62 -9.27
N GLY A 508 -25.28 -2.43 -9.44
CA GLY A 508 -25.23 -3.49 -10.44
C GLY A 508 -24.35 -3.18 -11.66
N LYS A 509 -23.89 -1.94 -11.84
CA LYS A 509 -23.12 -1.52 -13.03
C LYS A 509 -21.88 -0.71 -12.66
N ILE A 510 -20.90 -0.68 -13.56
CA ILE A 510 -19.78 0.26 -13.49
C ILE A 510 -19.84 1.19 -14.70
N GLY A 511 -20.72 2.17 -14.63
CA GLY A 511 -20.89 3.21 -15.65
C GLY A 511 -19.78 4.26 -15.62
N TYR A 512 -19.51 4.86 -16.78
CA TYR A 512 -18.59 5.97 -16.95
C TYR A 512 -19.29 7.08 -17.71
N ASN A 513 -19.45 8.24 -17.07
CA ASN A 513 -20.03 9.39 -17.73
C ASN A 513 -18.95 10.11 -18.54
N GLN A 514 -19.06 10.01 -19.87
CA GLN A 514 -18.12 10.64 -20.80
C GLN A 514 -18.18 12.17 -20.80
N LYS A 515 -19.24 12.81 -20.27
CA LYS A 515 -19.38 14.27 -20.28
C LYS A 515 -18.59 14.97 -19.18
N ASP A 516 -18.47 14.36 -18.00
CA ASP A 516 -17.75 14.92 -16.86
C ASP A 516 -16.53 14.09 -16.44
N GLY A 517 -16.29 12.96 -17.12
CA GLY A 517 -15.15 12.07 -16.89
C GLY A 517 -15.21 11.32 -15.57
N LYS A 518 -16.40 11.26 -14.95
CA LYS A 518 -16.61 10.63 -13.64
C LYS A 518 -17.29 9.29 -13.78
N PHE A 519 -16.96 8.39 -12.85
CA PHE A 519 -17.72 7.17 -12.67
C PHE A 519 -19.10 7.50 -12.12
N GLU A 520 -20.12 6.87 -12.69
CA GLU A 520 -21.51 6.97 -12.19
C GLU A 520 -21.61 6.31 -10.81
N GLN A 521 -20.87 5.23 -10.62
CA GLN A 521 -20.70 4.52 -9.35
C GLN A 521 -19.46 5.03 -8.60
N ARG A 522 -19.57 5.21 -7.28
CA ARG A 522 -18.39 5.46 -6.45
C ARG A 522 -17.52 4.20 -6.42
N LEU A 523 -16.27 4.32 -6.86
CA LEU A 523 -15.27 3.26 -6.84
C LEU A 523 -14.21 3.48 -5.75
N PRO A 524 -13.50 2.42 -5.35
CA PRO A 524 -12.30 2.53 -4.52
C PRO A 524 -11.26 3.47 -5.15
N ARG A 525 -10.46 4.11 -4.29
CA ARG A 525 -9.44 5.10 -4.70
C ARG A 525 -8.38 4.51 -5.64
N CYS A 526 -8.04 3.23 -5.45
CA CYS A 526 -7.17 2.47 -6.34
C CYS A 526 -7.96 1.37 -7.10
N HIS A 527 -8.87 1.81 -7.96
CA HIS A 527 -9.53 0.95 -8.93
C HIS A 527 -8.58 0.59 -10.09
N GLY A 528 -9.01 -0.33 -10.96
CA GLY A 528 -8.15 -0.95 -11.97
C GLY A 528 -7.33 0.01 -12.85
N GLU A 529 -7.91 1.10 -13.34
CA GLU A 529 -7.21 2.09 -14.17
C GLU A 529 -6.09 2.83 -13.42
N VAL A 530 -6.31 3.13 -12.13
CA VAL A 530 -5.28 3.75 -11.27
C VAL A 530 -4.14 2.76 -11.05
N ALA A 531 -4.47 1.53 -10.66
CA ALA A 531 -3.48 0.49 -10.39
C ALA A 531 -2.71 0.04 -11.64
N MET A 532 -3.35 0.06 -12.81
CA MET A 532 -2.71 -0.24 -14.09
C MET A 532 -1.63 0.80 -14.42
N ALA A 533 -1.83 2.07 -14.06
CA ALA A 533 -0.77 3.07 -14.23
C ALA A 533 0.49 2.68 -13.44
N ASP A 534 0.35 2.30 -12.17
CA ASP A 534 1.47 1.87 -11.33
C ASP A 534 2.13 0.58 -11.86
N ALA A 535 1.31 -0.35 -12.38
CA ALA A 535 1.82 -1.55 -13.05
C ALA A 535 2.62 -1.21 -14.31
N ILE A 536 2.17 -0.25 -15.12
CA ILE A 536 2.89 0.22 -16.30
C ILE A 536 4.25 0.79 -15.90
N LEU A 537 4.34 1.59 -14.83
CA LEU A 537 5.61 2.12 -14.33
C LEU A 537 6.57 0.99 -13.93
N ALA A 538 6.12 0.07 -13.07
CA ALA A 538 6.96 -1.00 -12.53
C ALA A 538 7.42 -2.00 -13.62
N LEU A 539 6.49 -2.43 -14.48
CA LEU A 539 6.79 -3.41 -15.53
C LEU A 539 7.65 -2.81 -16.64
N THR A 540 7.42 -1.55 -17.03
CA THR A 540 8.25 -0.88 -18.04
C THR A 540 9.66 -0.62 -17.50
N ALA A 541 9.82 -0.36 -16.20
CA ALA A 541 11.14 -0.28 -15.58
C ALA A 541 11.91 -1.59 -15.67
N ASN A 542 11.26 -2.74 -15.42
CA ASN A 542 11.87 -4.05 -15.65
C ASN A 542 12.31 -4.23 -17.12
N LEU A 543 11.49 -3.79 -18.08
CA LEU A 543 11.86 -3.83 -19.50
C LEU A 543 13.07 -2.96 -19.81
N SER A 544 13.11 -1.75 -19.26
CA SER A 544 14.23 -0.82 -19.42
C SER A 544 15.52 -1.41 -18.87
N MET A 545 15.48 -2.03 -17.68
CA MET A 545 16.63 -2.71 -17.08
C MET A 545 17.10 -3.89 -17.93
N GLY A 546 16.18 -4.76 -18.38
CA GLY A 546 16.50 -5.92 -19.20
C GLY A 546 17.08 -5.55 -20.57
N LYS A 547 16.55 -4.51 -21.22
CA LYS A 547 17.01 -4.01 -22.53
C LYS A 547 18.20 -3.05 -22.43
N ARG A 548 18.49 -2.52 -21.23
CA ARG A 548 19.48 -1.45 -20.96
C ARG A 548 19.26 -0.22 -21.85
N GLN A 549 18.01 0.21 -21.96
CA GLN A 549 17.58 1.29 -22.85
C GLN A 549 16.62 2.24 -22.13
N ARG A 550 16.65 3.52 -22.52
CA ARG A 550 15.60 4.48 -22.18
C ARG A 550 14.34 4.10 -22.95
N ILE A 551 13.21 3.99 -22.25
CA ILE A 551 11.90 3.68 -22.84
C ILE A 551 10.98 4.88 -22.61
N GLU A 552 10.41 5.42 -23.69
CA GLU A 552 9.36 6.44 -23.62
C GLU A 552 8.00 5.79 -23.41
N PHE A 553 7.19 6.39 -22.55
CA PHE A 553 5.85 5.89 -22.27
C PHE A 553 4.86 6.33 -23.35
N ASP A 554 4.16 5.35 -23.93
CA ASP A 554 3.05 5.62 -24.83
C ASP A 554 1.75 5.87 -24.04
N PRO A 555 1.06 7.01 -24.23
CA PRO A 555 -0.24 7.27 -23.63
C PRO A 555 -1.28 6.17 -23.85
N ALA A 556 -1.22 5.40 -24.95
CA ALA A 556 -2.13 4.31 -25.28
C ALA A 556 -1.97 3.09 -24.35
N TRP A 557 -0.81 2.92 -23.70
CA TRP A 557 -0.63 1.85 -22.71
C TRP A 557 -1.55 2.03 -21.50
N PHE A 558 -1.83 3.29 -21.13
CA PHE A 558 -2.69 3.66 -20.01
C PHE A 558 -4.19 3.63 -20.34
N ASP A 559 -4.56 3.30 -21.57
CA ASP A 559 -5.96 3.14 -21.99
C ASP A 559 -6.26 1.64 -22.11
N TYR A 560 -7.11 1.13 -21.22
CA TYR A 560 -7.46 -0.29 -21.18
C TYR A 560 -8.24 -0.77 -22.41
N THR A 561 -8.82 0.16 -23.17
CA THR A 561 -9.55 -0.14 -24.41
C THR A 561 -8.62 -0.35 -25.61
N LYS A 562 -7.37 0.11 -25.53
CA LYS A 562 -6.34 -0.07 -26.56
C LYS A 562 -5.57 -1.36 -26.33
N SER A 563 -5.13 -2.02 -27.40
CA SER A 563 -4.29 -3.22 -27.34
C SER A 563 -2.81 -2.92 -27.13
N ASP A 564 -2.40 -1.65 -27.23
CA ASP A 564 -1.01 -1.24 -27.12
C ASP A 564 -0.44 -1.49 -25.73
N VAL A 565 0.72 -2.11 -25.69
CA VAL A 565 1.47 -2.44 -24.48
C VAL A 565 2.97 -2.45 -24.79
N PRO A 566 3.86 -2.17 -23.82
CA PRO A 566 5.31 -2.21 -23.99
C PRO A 566 5.90 -3.63 -23.94
N ASP A 567 5.13 -4.60 -23.45
CA ASP A 567 5.55 -5.98 -23.19
C ASP A 567 5.20 -6.97 -24.32
N LYS A 568 4.92 -6.50 -25.55
CA LYS A 568 4.56 -7.35 -26.71
C LYS A 568 5.57 -8.46 -27.02
N ASP A 569 6.87 -8.21 -26.76
CA ASP A 569 7.97 -9.13 -27.08
C ASP A 569 8.54 -9.84 -25.84
N VAL A 570 7.88 -9.76 -24.69
CA VAL A 570 8.39 -10.33 -23.44
C VAL A 570 8.06 -11.81 -23.39
N ASN A 571 9.09 -12.66 -23.48
CA ASN A 571 8.92 -14.08 -23.20
C ASN A 571 8.70 -14.30 -21.69
N LEU A 572 7.46 -14.61 -21.30
CA LEU A 572 7.08 -14.86 -19.91
C LEU A 572 7.48 -16.25 -19.40
N GLU A 573 7.97 -17.14 -20.27
CA GLU A 573 8.39 -18.50 -19.89
C GLU A 573 9.82 -18.57 -19.34
N GLY A 574 10.59 -17.47 -19.51
CA GLY A 574 12.02 -17.34 -19.18
C GLY A 574 12.35 -17.27 -17.70
#